data_AF-A0A2P5L2Z9-F1
#
_entry.id   AF-A0A2P5L2Z9-F1
#
_cell.length_a   1.000
_cell.length_b   1.000
_cell.length_c   1.000
_cell.angle_alpha   90.00
_cell.angle_beta   90.00
_cell.angle_gamma   90.00
#
_symmetry.space_group_name_H-M   'P 1'
#
loop_
_entity.id
_entity.type
_entity.pdbx_description
1 polymer ?
#
loop_
_entity_poly.entity_id
_entity_poly.type
_entity_poly.pdbx_seq_one_letter_code
_entity_poly.pdbx_strand_id
1 'polypeptide(L)'
;MFKQLSIQHRVSMALWGVALLAFISAGIGLAVYHSLTLEQRILKIMEPYSQLISVVTDTAIAFEDPHRAQEILDTLCANSQIMEADIFLADGRVLASFSQKSNTQHRLMPTKKEGLYINHNTAELLQNLSGDARLHLKISLSQLNQQTQQVLWLFGFGALVLLAATISQTAVIRRAILQPIATLTEATETVRAKADYQQRVPPLGSNEIARLGKSFNEMLGAIEEREHNLRRLNVFQQTLLESAAYAIISTDDKGIINSFNLAAERLLGYQANEVIGLHSPLLWHDQDEIARRSQQLDEKLLKPLVSGFDLLVNLAQHWPSEDNEWTFVHKNGQRIPVSLTVTPMLNENDQITGFVGLVYDLSEHKQTQHQLKLLSFALDKVKETIFLMNENDPYFLYVNQSAALALGYSREELTGGMG
;
A
#
# COMPACT_ATOMS: atom_id res chain seq x y z
N MET A 1 -27.14 2.97 15.73
CA MET A 1 -26.93 1.76 14.90
C MET A 1 -26.08 1.96 13.64
N PHE A 2 -25.67 3.19 13.26
CA PHE A 2 -24.91 3.45 12.01
C PHE A 2 -23.36 3.47 12.12
N LYS A 3 -22.77 3.31 13.31
CA LYS A 3 -21.32 3.52 13.49
C LYS A 3 -20.40 2.36 13.06
N GLN A 4 -20.91 1.15 12.83
CA GLN A 4 -20.09 -0.02 12.47
C GLN A 4 -20.18 -0.44 10.99
N LEU A 5 -20.93 0.26 10.15
CA LEU A 5 -21.04 -0.07 8.74
C LEU A 5 -19.77 0.40 8.00
N SER A 6 -19.14 -0.53 7.28
CA SER A 6 -18.02 -0.25 6.37
C SER A 6 -18.39 0.88 5.40
N ILE A 7 -17.40 1.69 5.00
CA ILE A 7 -17.59 2.83 4.07
C ILE A 7 -18.39 2.39 2.83
N GLN A 8 -18.20 1.14 2.40
CA GLN A 8 -18.93 0.48 1.32
C GLN A 8 -20.46 0.46 1.54
N HIS A 9 -20.91 0.04 2.72
CA HIS A 9 -22.33 -0.02 3.03
C HIS A 9 -22.96 1.37 3.14
N ARG A 10 -22.18 2.37 3.57
CA ARG A 10 -22.65 3.76 3.68
C ARG A 10 -22.86 4.40 2.31
N VAL A 11 -21.88 4.27 1.40
CA VAL A 11 -21.99 4.82 0.04
C VAL A 11 -23.11 4.14 -0.73
N SER A 12 -23.20 2.81 -0.64
CA SER A 12 -24.30 2.06 -1.26
C SER A 12 -25.64 2.51 -0.69
N MET A 13 -25.85 2.50 0.64
CA MET A 13 -27.11 2.96 1.24
C MET A 13 -27.46 4.40 0.88
N ALA A 14 -26.48 5.29 0.77
CA ALA A 14 -26.73 6.67 0.36
C ALA A 14 -27.24 6.74 -1.09
N LEU A 15 -26.60 6.03 -2.02
CA LEU A 15 -27.04 5.99 -3.43
C LEU A 15 -28.42 5.35 -3.58
N TRP A 16 -28.65 4.20 -2.92
CA TRP A 16 -29.95 3.53 -2.90
C TRP A 16 -31.05 4.39 -2.27
N GLY A 17 -30.73 5.07 -1.17
CA GLY A 17 -31.67 5.94 -0.46
C GLY A 17 -32.08 7.15 -1.30
N VAL A 18 -31.15 7.80 -1.98
CA VAL A 18 -31.43 8.95 -2.87
C VAL A 18 -32.26 8.53 -4.07
N ALA A 19 -31.90 7.41 -4.73
CA ALA A 19 -32.67 6.90 -5.87
C ALA A 19 -34.10 6.52 -5.48
N LEU A 20 -34.28 5.85 -4.34
CA LEU A 20 -35.59 5.48 -3.82
C LEU A 20 -36.43 6.70 -3.46
N LEU A 21 -35.85 7.69 -2.79
CA LEU A 21 -36.54 8.94 -2.44
C LEU A 21 -36.98 9.73 -3.67
N ALA A 22 -36.11 9.85 -4.69
CA ALA A 22 -36.44 10.52 -5.95
C ALA A 22 -37.57 9.80 -6.70
N PHE A 23 -37.59 8.47 -6.65
CA PHE A 23 -38.65 7.69 -7.29
C PHE A 23 -39.99 7.83 -6.57
N ILE A 24 -39.98 7.77 -5.24
CA ILE A 24 -41.19 7.97 -4.42
C ILE A 24 -41.74 9.38 -4.61
N SER A 25 -40.87 10.41 -4.61
CA SER A 25 -41.32 11.79 -4.81
C SER A 25 -41.91 12.02 -6.20
N ALA A 26 -41.29 11.48 -7.25
CA ALA A 26 -41.82 11.54 -8.61
C ALA A 26 -43.17 10.81 -8.75
N GLY A 27 -43.31 9.63 -8.13
CA GLY A 27 -44.55 8.87 -8.13
C GLY A 27 -45.70 9.60 -7.42
N ILE A 28 -45.41 10.18 -6.24
CA ILE A 28 -46.36 11.03 -5.51
C ILE A 28 -46.73 12.25 -6.35
N GLY A 29 -45.75 12.92 -6.96
CA GLY A 29 -45.97 14.08 -7.84
C GLY A 29 -46.88 13.76 -9.01
N LEU A 30 -46.69 12.61 -9.66
CA LEU A 30 -47.54 12.15 -10.76
C LEU A 30 -48.98 11.86 -10.30
N ALA A 31 -49.15 11.20 -9.15
CA ALA A 31 -50.46 10.91 -8.59
C ALA A 31 -51.22 12.20 -8.20
N VAL A 32 -50.52 13.17 -7.59
CA VAL A 32 -51.06 14.49 -7.25
C VAL A 32 -51.44 15.25 -8.52
N TYR A 33 -50.55 15.28 -9.53
CA TYR A 33 -50.83 15.91 -10.82
C TYR A 33 -52.08 15.32 -11.48
N HIS A 34 -52.22 14.00 -11.47
CA HIS A 34 -53.38 13.31 -12.02
C HIS A 34 -54.68 13.73 -11.30
N SER A 35 -54.66 13.73 -9.96
CA SER A 35 -55.80 14.10 -9.13
C SER A 35 -56.24 15.56 -9.36
N LEU A 36 -55.29 16.50 -9.36
CA LEU A 36 -55.58 17.93 -9.52
C LEU A 36 -56.09 18.31 -10.92
N THR A 37 -55.67 17.59 -11.96
CA THR A 37 -56.03 17.92 -13.36
C THR A 37 -57.22 17.13 -13.89
N LEU A 38 -57.75 16.16 -13.13
CA LEU A 38 -58.83 15.28 -13.59
C LEU A 38 -60.11 16.07 -13.88
N GLU A 39 -60.55 16.90 -12.93
CA GLU A 39 -61.76 17.70 -13.04
C GLU A 39 -61.69 18.68 -14.23
N GLN A 40 -60.57 19.39 -14.36
CA GLN A 40 -60.35 20.32 -15.47
C GLN A 40 -60.38 19.63 -16.85
N ARG A 41 -59.86 18.40 -16.95
CA ARG A 41 -59.90 17.62 -18.19
C ARG A 41 -61.31 17.16 -18.54
N ILE A 42 -62.11 16.79 -17.54
CA ILE A 42 -63.51 16.41 -17.72
C ILE A 42 -64.33 17.62 -18.18
N LEU A 43 -64.17 18.78 -17.53
CA LEU A 43 -64.88 20.00 -17.92
C LEU A 43 -64.55 20.44 -19.35
N LYS A 44 -63.28 20.41 -19.76
CA LYS A 44 -62.89 20.72 -21.16
C LYS A 44 -63.55 19.81 -22.20
N ILE A 45 -63.88 18.57 -21.83
CA ILE A 45 -64.58 17.65 -22.71
C ILE A 45 -66.07 17.96 -22.71
N MET A 46 -66.68 18.21 -21.55
CA MET A 46 -68.14 18.35 -21.41
C MET A 46 -68.69 19.73 -21.78
N GLU A 47 -67.94 20.80 -21.49
CA GLU A 47 -68.40 22.19 -21.63
C GLU A 47 -68.83 22.57 -23.06
N PRO A 48 -68.10 22.21 -24.14
CA PRO A 48 -68.53 22.50 -25.50
C PRO A 48 -69.86 21.83 -25.86
N TYR A 49 -70.09 20.59 -25.40
CA TYR A 49 -71.33 19.88 -25.66
C TYR A 49 -72.47 20.43 -24.83
N SER A 50 -72.23 20.78 -23.57
CA SER A 50 -73.26 21.38 -22.73
C SER A 50 -73.70 22.75 -23.28
N GLN A 51 -72.75 23.57 -23.74
CA GLN A 51 -73.05 24.86 -24.39
C GLN A 51 -73.80 24.68 -25.72
N LEU A 52 -73.38 23.73 -26.56
CA LEU A 52 -74.06 23.41 -27.82
C LEU A 52 -75.50 22.96 -27.57
N ILE A 53 -75.71 22.02 -26.64
CA ILE A 53 -77.05 21.54 -26.28
C ILE A 53 -77.87 22.68 -25.70
N SER A 54 -77.31 23.49 -24.79
CA SER A 54 -78.03 24.62 -24.20
C SER A 54 -78.53 25.61 -25.25
N VAL A 55 -77.65 26.08 -26.15
CA VAL A 55 -78.00 27.09 -27.15
C VAL A 55 -78.99 26.58 -28.21
N VAL A 56 -78.85 25.32 -28.64
CA VAL A 56 -79.68 24.80 -29.75
C VAL A 56 -81.02 24.27 -29.25
N THR A 57 -81.09 23.81 -27.99
CA THR A 57 -82.30 23.21 -27.42
C THR A 57 -83.26 24.24 -26.84
N ASP A 58 -82.86 25.51 -26.65
CA ASP A 58 -83.73 26.59 -26.16
C ASP A 58 -85.05 26.69 -26.94
N THR A 59 -84.98 26.59 -28.27
CA THR A 59 -86.17 26.62 -29.13
C THR A 59 -86.98 25.33 -29.05
N ALA A 60 -86.32 24.17 -28.93
CA ALA A 60 -87.02 22.88 -28.81
C ALA A 60 -87.72 22.72 -27.45
N ILE A 61 -87.15 23.26 -26.37
CA ILE A 61 -87.74 23.29 -25.03
C ILE A 61 -88.94 24.25 -25.00
N ALA A 62 -88.81 25.45 -25.57
CA ALA A 62 -89.90 26.45 -25.57
C ALA A 62 -91.16 25.98 -26.32
N PHE A 63 -91.01 25.09 -27.31
CA PHE A 63 -92.11 24.52 -28.09
C PHE A 63 -92.45 23.07 -27.72
N GLU A 64 -91.84 22.52 -26.67
CA GLU A 64 -91.94 21.09 -26.28
C GLU A 64 -91.83 20.13 -27.48
N ASP A 65 -90.90 20.39 -28.41
CA ASP A 65 -90.72 19.62 -29.64
C ASP A 65 -89.68 18.49 -29.42
N PRO A 66 -90.12 17.24 -29.17
CA PRO A 66 -89.20 16.13 -28.91
C PRO A 66 -88.38 15.77 -30.15
N HIS A 67 -88.88 16.03 -31.37
CA HIS A 67 -88.17 15.67 -32.60
C HIS A 67 -86.95 16.55 -32.81
N ARG A 68 -87.08 17.86 -32.59
CA ARG A 68 -85.94 18.80 -32.65
C ARG A 68 -84.93 18.56 -31.54
N ALA A 69 -85.40 18.30 -30.31
CA ALA A 69 -84.51 17.98 -29.20
C ALA A 69 -83.73 16.67 -29.45
N GLN A 70 -84.36 15.67 -30.05
CA GLN A 70 -83.71 14.40 -30.41
C GLN A 70 -82.66 14.59 -31.52
N GLU A 71 -82.95 15.37 -32.57
CA GLU A 71 -82.01 15.64 -33.66
C GLU A 71 -80.71 16.29 -33.16
N ILE A 72 -80.81 17.18 -32.17
CA ILE A 72 -79.66 17.82 -31.50
C ILE A 72 -78.86 16.78 -30.70
N LEU A 73 -79.54 15.95 -29.90
CA LEU A 73 -78.86 14.92 -29.11
C LEU A 73 -78.20 13.85 -30.00
N ASP A 74 -78.77 13.54 -31.16
CA ASP A 74 -78.19 12.58 -32.10
C ASP A 74 -76.86 13.08 -32.70
N THR A 75 -76.62 14.41 -32.75
CA THR A 75 -75.30 14.96 -33.13
C THR A 75 -74.18 14.55 -32.17
N LEU A 76 -74.51 14.19 -30.92
CA LEU A 76 -73.56 13.72 -29.91
C LEU A 76 -73.01 12.32 -30.22
N CYS A 77 -73.60 11.58 -31.17
CA CYS A 77 -73.07 10.32 -31.69
C CYS A 77 -71.62 10.44 -32.18
N ALA A 78 -71.20 11.64 -32.61
CA ALA A 78 -69.86 11.90 -33.12
C ALA A 78 -68.74 11.67 -32.08
N ASN A 79 -69.06 11.74 -30.78
CA ASN A 79 -68.08 11.51 -29.72
C ASN A 79 -68.38 10.22 -28.93
N SER A 80 -67.51 9.22 -29.08
CA SER A 80 -67.61 7.92 -28.40
C SER A 80 -67.42 7.96 -26.87
N GLN A 81 -67.11 9.13 -26.31
CA GLN A 81 -67.00 9.32 -24.87
C GLN A 81 -68.36 9.63 -24.23
N ILE A 82 -69.35 10.13 -24.99
CA ILE A 82 -70.68 10.45 -24.47
C ILE A 82 -71.50 9.18 -24.42
N MET A 83 -71.74 8.68 -23.19
CA MET A 83 -72.50 7.45 -22.99
C MET A 83 -74.00 7.70 -23.03
N GLU A 84 -74.45 8.75 -22.33
CA GLU A 84 -75.86 9.10 -22.16
C GLU A 84 -76.00 10.63 -22.15
N ALA A 85 -77.04 11.15 -22.79
CA ALA A 85 -77.43 12.55 -22.67
C ALA A 85 -78.96 12.63 -22.63
N ASP A 86 -79.54 13.21 -21.58
CA ASP A 86 -80.99 13.33 -21.41
C ASP A 86 -81.38 14.77 -21.15
N ILE A 87 -82.44 15.22 -21.80
CA ILE A 87 -83.09 16.51 -21.53
C ILE A 87 -84.40 16.23 -20.82
N PHE A 88 -84.54 16.84 -19.66
CA PHE A 88 -85.64 16.64 -18.74
C PHE A 88 -86.43 17.94 -18.60
N LEU A 89 -87.76 17.90 -18.70
CA LEU A 89 -88.66 19.03 -18.48
C LEU A 89 -88.93 19.26 -16.98
N ALA A 90 -89.47 20.43 -16.61
CA ALA A 90 -89.75 20.82 -15.22
C ALA A 90 -90.63 19.82 -14.43
N ASP A 91 -91.45 19.03 -15.13
CA ASP A 91 -92.41 18.08 -14.57
C ASP A 91 -91.87 16.65 -14.36
N GLY A 92 -90.61 16.38 -14.72
CA GLY A 92 -90.06 15.03 -14.62
C GLY A 92 -89.96 14.28 -15.94
N ARG A 93 -90.62 14.74 -17.00
CA ARG A 93 -90.67 14.03 -18.29
C ARG A 93 -89.38 14.23 -19.09
N VAL A 94 -88.96 13.18 -19.78
CA VAL A 94 -87.82 13.22 -20.71
C VAL A 94 -88.32 13.80 -22.04
N LEU A 95 -87.74 14.92 -22.48
CA LEU A 95 -88.02 15.55 -23.77
C LEU A 95 -87.29 14.82 -24.92
N ALA A 96 -86.03 14.47 -24.69
CA ALA A 96 -85.20 13.70 -25.61
C ALA A 96 -84.11 12.94 -24.84
N SER A 97 -83.71 11.79 -25.37
CA SER A 97 -82.70 10.94 -24.75
C SER A 97 -81.77 10.35 -25.79
N PHE A 98 -80.48 10.43 -25.51
CA PHE A 98 -79.41 9.80 -26.28
C PHE A 98 -78.69 8.76 -25.45
N SER A 99 -78.36 7.63 -26.07
CA SER A 99 -77.66 6.52 -25.47
C SER A 99 -76.78 5.82 -26.49
N GLN A 100 -75.49 5.72 -26.21
CA GLN A 100 -74.59 5.03 -27.13
C GLN A 100 -74.74 3.49 -27.08
N LYS A 101 -75.28 2.95 -25.98
CA LYS A 101 -75.73 1.55 -25.90
C LYS A 101 -77.24 1.55 -25.88
N SER A 102 -77.88 0.84 -26.82
CA SER A 102 -79.33 0.75 -26.98
C SER A 102 -79.98 0.11 -25.75
N ASN A 103 -80.21 0.90 -24.70
CA ASN A 103 -80.91 0.49 -23.50
C ASN A 103 -81.89 1.59 -23.10
N THR A 104 -83.08 1.53 -23.70
CA THR A 104 -84.23 2.38 -23.43
C THR A 104 -85.09 1.74 -22.34
N GLN A 105 -84.63 1.80 -21.09
CA GLN A 105 -85.50 1.54 -19.93
C GLN A 105 -85.53 2.76 -19.02
N HIS A 106 -86.76 3.17 -18.65
CA HIS A 106 -87.17 4.23 -17.72
C HIS A 106 -86.02 4.96 -17.02
N ARG A 107 -85.59 6.09 -17.62
CA ARG A 107 -84.60 6.99 -17.03
C ARG A 107 -85.28 7.89 -16.02
N LEU A 108 -84.96 7.70 -14.74
CA LEU A 108 -85.46 8.52 -13.66
C LEU A 108 -84.68 9.84 -13.61
N MET A 109 -85.39 10.94 -13.36
CA MET A 109 -84.80 12.24 -13.04
C MET A 109 -83.73 12.08 -11.95
N PRO A 110 -82.47 12.46 -12.21
CA PRO A 110 -81.44 12.44 -11.18
C PRO A 110 -81.81 13.42 -10.05
N THR A 111 -81.85 12.91 -8.80
CA THR A 111 -82.18 13.67 -7.59
C THR A 111 -81.03 14.55 -7.08
N LYS A 112 -79.89 14.53 -7.78
CA LYS A 112 -78.68 15.30 -7.44
C LYS A 112 -78.84 16.77 -7.86
N LYS A 113 -78.17 17.67 -7.13
CA LYS A 113 -78.13 19.10 -7.45
C LYS A 113 -77.27 19.35 -8.70
N GLU A 114 -77.41 20.53 -9.30
CA GLU A 114 -76.53 20.99 -10.39
C GLU A 114 -75.06 20.87 -9.98
N GLY A 115 -74.24 20.30 -10.87
CA GLY A 115 -72.83 20.05 -10.60
C GLY A 115 -72.26 18.85 -11.35
N LEU A 116 -70.94 18.72 -11.26
CA LEU A 116 -70.16 17.61 -11.83
C LEU A 116 -69.94 16.52 -10.78
N TYR A 117 -70.32 15.28 -11.10
CA TYR A 117 -70.14 14.11 -10.25
C TYR A 117 -69.21 13.11 -10.94
N ILE A 118 -68.03 12.90 -10.37
CA ILE A 118 -67.01 12.00 -10.90
C ILE A 118 -67.10 10.67 -10.15
N ASN A 119 -67.22 9.57 -10.90
CA ASN A 119 -67.17 8.21 -10.40
C ASN A 119 -65.96 7.46 -11.01
N HIS A 120 -65.68 6.23 -10.59
CA HIS A 120 -64.48 5.49 -10.98
C HIS A 120 -64.30 5.31 -12.49
N ASN A 121 -65.38 5.26 -13.27
CA ASN A 121 -65.31 5.03 -14.72
C ASN A 121 -66.23 5.92 -15.55
N THR A 122 -67.00 6.81 -14.90
CA THR A 122 -67.95 7.71 -15.56
C THR A 122 -67.96 9.06 -14.86
N ALA A 123 -68.21 10.13 -15.61
CA ALA A 123 -68.51 11.44 -15.04
C ALA A 123 -69.91 11.87 -15.50
N GLU A 124 -70.70 12.39 -14.56
CA GLU A 124 -72.07 12.86 -14.75
C GLU A 124 -72.07 14.39 -14.55
N LEU A 125 -72.53 15.13 -15.54
CA LEU A 125 -72.77 16.57 -15.47
C LEU A 125 -74.26 16.83 -15.46
N LEU A 126 -74.71 17.59 -14.46
CA LEU A 126 -76.09 18.03 -14.31
C LEU A 126 -76.10 19.55 -14.43
N GLN A 127 -76.80 20.09 -15.42
CA GLN A 127 -76.88 21.52 -15.68
C GLN A 127 -78.33 21.94 -15.93
N ASN A 128 -78.71 23.12 -15.44
CA ASN A 128 -80.02 23.69 -15.74
C ASN A 128 -80.02 24.40 -17.12
N LEU A 129 -81.09 24.19 -17.88
CA LEU A 129 -81.36 24.80 -19.18
C LEU A 129 -82.48 25.85 -19.06
N SER A 130 -82.76 26.58 -20.13
CA SER A 130 -83.89 27.51 -20.20
C SER A 130 -85.23 26.78 -19.93
N GLY A 131 -86.15 27.42 -19.19
CA GLY A 131 -87.50 26.88 -18.95
C GLY A 131 -87.61 25.77 -17.89
N ASP A 132 -86.78 25.81 -16.84
CA ASP A 132 -86.72 24.79 -15.77
C ASP A 132 -86.38 23.36 -16.25
N ALA A 133 -85.89 23.24 -17.49
CA ALA A 133 -85.38 21.98 -18.01
C ALA A 133 -83.99 21.66 -17.45
N ARG A 134 -83.65 20.37 -17.35
CA ARG A 134 -82.34 19.89 -16.88
C ARG A 134 -81.65 19.03 -17.93
N LEU A 135 -80.38 19.30 -18.16
CA LEU A 135 -79.50 18.46 -18.95
C LEU A 135 -78.75 17.50 -18.02
N HIS A 136 -78.82 16.22 -18.34
CA HIS A 136 -78.00 15.18 -17.73
C HIS A 136 -77.07 14.60 -18.79
N LEU A 137 -75.76 14.84 -18.66
CA LEU A 137 -74.73 14.35 -19.57
C LEU A 137 -73.81 13.38 -18.84
N LYS A 138 -73.65 12.17 -19.36
CA LYS A 138 -72.77 11.14 -18.80
C LYS A 138 -71.71 10.72 -19.79
N ILE A 139 -70.45 10.84 -19.40
CA ILE A 139 -69.30 10.43 -20.21
C ILE A 139 -68.55 9.24 -19.62
N SER A 140 -67.89 8.47 -20.47
CA SER A 140 -66.96 7.41 -20.08
C SER A 140 -65.58 7.99 -19.77
N LEU A 141 -65.04 7.65 -18.59
CA LEU A 141 -63.66 7.93 -18.22
C LEU A 141 -62.70 6.78 -18.55
N SER A 142 -63.21 5.69 -19.14
CA SER A 142 -62.41 4.49 -19.45
C SER A 142 -61.19 4.80 -20.30
N GLN A 143 -61.33 5.67 -21.31
CA GLN A 143 -60.23 6.09 -22.17
C GLN A 143 -59.18 6.91 -21.42
N LEU A 144 -59.60 7.85 -20.55
CA LEU A 144 -58.69 8.64 -19.71
C LEU A 144 -57.97 7.78 -18.67
N ASN A 145 -58.68 6.80 -18.09
CA ASN A 145 -58.13 5.86 -17.14
C ASN A 145 -57.13 4.91 -17.81
N GLN A 146 -57.43 4.42 -19.03
CA GLN A 146 -56.51 3.60 -19.82
C GLN A 146 -55.22 4.36 -20.17
N GLN A 147 -55.32 5.62 -20.60
CA GLN A 147 -54.16 6.49 -20.83
C GLN A 147 -53.33 6.64 -19.55
N THR A 148 -53.97 6.81 -18.41
CA THR A 148 -53.29 6.94 -17.11
C THR A 148 -52.58 5.65 -16.72
N GLN A 149 -53.22 4.49 -16.90
CA GLN A 149 -52.60 3.18 -16.66
C GLN A 149 -51.37 2.93 -17.54
N GLN A 150 -51.41 3.36 -18.81
CA GLN A 150 -50.25 3.29 -19.70
C GLN A 150 -49.07 4.14 -19.19
N VAL A 151 -49.34 5.37 -18.72
CA VAL A 151 -48.31 6.24 -18.13
C VAL A 151 -47.73 5.62 -16.86
N LEU A 152 -48.55 5.03 -15.99
CA LEU A 152 -48.09 4.35 -14.78
C LEU A 152 -47.23 3.11 -15.10
N TRP A 153 -47.61 2.31 -16.10
CA TRP A 153 -46.80 1.18 -16.55
C TRP A 153 -45.44 1.62 -17.11
N LEU A 154 -45.42 2.69 -17.93
CA LEU A 154 -44.17 3.28 -18.43
C LEU A 154 -43.29 3.77 -17.27
N PHE A 155 -43.88 4.42 -16.26
CA PHE A 155 -43.16 4.87 -15.06
C PHE A 155 -42.58 3.70 -14.26
N GLY A 156 -43.37 2.65 -14.03
CA GLY A 156 -42.93 1.43 -13.35
C GLY A 156 -41.80 0.70 -14.09
N PHE A 157 -41.88 0.62 -15.41
CA PHE A 157 -40.80 0.08 -16.23
C PHE A 157 -39.51 0.92 -16.11
N GLY A 158 -39.64 2.25 -16.20
CA GLY A 158 -38.51 3.17 -15.98
C GLY A 158 -37.86 2.99 -14.61
N ALA A 159 -38.67 2.78 -13.57
CA ALA A 159 -38.20 2.46 -12.21
C ALA A 159 -37.30 1.23 -12.19
N LEU A 160 -37.76 0.17 -12.85
CA LEU A 160 -37.09 -1.12 -12.86
C LEU A 160 -35.75 -1.03 -13.61
N VAL A 161 -35.73 -0.29 -14.73
CA VAL A 161 -34.49 0.01 -15.45
C VAL A 161 -33.50 0.79 -14.59
N LEU A 162 -33.97 1.82 -13.87
CA LEU A 162 -33.11 2.58 -12.94
C LEU A 162 -32.58 1.72 -11.81
N LEU A 163 -33.41 0.83 -11.24
CA LEU A 163 -33.00 -0.09 -10.19
C LEU A 163 -31.96 -1.11 -10.69
N ALA A 164 -32.14 -1.63 -11.91
CA ALA A 164 -31.14 -2.51 -12.53
C ALA A 164 -29.82 -1.75 -12.80
N ALA A 165 -29.90 -0.49 -13.23
CA ALA A 165 -28.74 0.36 -13.47
C ALA A 165 -27.97 0.64 -12.17
N THR A 166 -28.64 0.92 -11.05
CA THR A 166 -27.96 1.15 -9.75
C THR A 166 -27.29 -0.11 -9.21
N ILE A 167 -27.92 -1.29 -9.37
CA ILE A 167 -27.30 -2.59 -9.04
C ILE A 167 -26.04 -2.79 -9.88
N SER A 168 -26.15 -2.57 -11.19
CA SER A 168 -25.03 -2.72 -12.13
C SER A 168 -23.88 -1.78 -11.78
N GLN A 169 -24.15 -0.49 -11.58
CA GLN A 169 -23.16 0.50 -11.16
C GLN A 169 -22.48 0.12 -9.84
N THR A 170 -23.23 -0.36 -8.85
CA THR A 170 -22.67 -0.81 -7.57
C THR A 170 -21.72 -2.00 -7.76
N ALA A 171 -22.08 -2.97 -8.61
CA ALA A 171 -21.23 -4.10 -8.93
C ALA A 171 -19.94 -3.67 -9.65
N VAL A 172 -20.04 -2.72 -10.58
CA VAL A 172 -18.89 -2.14 -11.29
C VAL A 172 -17.95 -1.42 -10.32
N ILE A 173 -18.46 -0.51 -9.48
CA ILE A 173 -17.65 0.20 -8.47
C ILE A 173 -16.95 -0.79 -7.53
N ARG A 174 -17.66 -1.84 -7.11
CA ARG A 174 -17.09 -2.86 -6.23
C ARG A 174 -15.89 -3.57 -6.85
N ARG A 175 -15.99 -3.97 -8.12
CA ARG A 175 -14.93 -4.68 -8.84
C ARG A 175 -13.80 -3.75 -9.29
N ALA A 176 -14.14 -2.53 -9.71
CA ALA A 176 -13.18 -1.59 -10.29
C ALA A 176 -12.37 -0.81 -9.23
N ILE A 177 -12.94 -0.54 -8.06
CA ILE A 177 -12.32 0.36 -7.06
C ILE A 177 -12.17 -0.33 -5.70
N LEU A 178 -13.26 -0.88 -5.14
CA LEU A 178 -13.25 -1.33 -3.74
C LEU A 178 -12.42 -2.59 -3.50
N GLN A 179 -12.52 -3.58 -4.39
CA GLN A 179 -11.73 -4.82 -4.28
C GLN A 179 -10.22 -4.56 -4.37
N PRO A 180 -9.70 -3.86 -5.39
CA PRO A 180 -8.27 -3.54 -5.49
C PRO A 180 -7.72 -2.82 -4.24
N ILE A 181 -8.45 -1.83 -3.70
CA ILE A 181 -8.02 -1.09 -2.50
C ILE A 181 -7.97 -2.00 -1.28
N ALA A 182 -8.94 -2.91 -1.12
CA ALA A 182 -8.94 -3.87 -0.02
C ALA A 182 -7.74 -4.83 -0.12
N THR A 183 -7.44 -5.35 -1.32
CA THR A 183 -6.27 -6.20 -1.55
C THR A 183 -4.95 -5.48 -1.26
N LEU A 184 -4.82 -4.21 -1.65
CA LEU A 184 -3.66 -3.38 -1.32
C LEU A 184 -3.51 -3.17 0.19
N THR A 185 -4.62 -2.90 0.88
CA THR A 185 -4.64 -2.69 2.33
C THR A 185 -4.22 -3.96 3.06
N GLU A 186 -4.75 -5.11 2.66
CA GLU A 186 -4.39 -6.42 3.21
C GLU A 186 -2.92 -6.74 2.98
N ALA A 187 -2.41 -6.53 1.75
CA ALA A 187 -0.99 -6.73 1.44
C ALA A 187 -0.07 -5.81 2.25
N THR A 188 -0.50 -4.58 2.55
CA THR A 188 0.28 -3.65 3.36
C THR A 188 0.36 -4.11 4.82
N GLU A 189 -0.74 -4.62 5.39
CA GLU A 189 -0.74 -5.17 6.75
C GLU A 189 0.06 -6.46 6.86
N THR A 190 0.01 -7.34 5.86
CA THR A 190 0.81 -8.58 5.88
C THR A 190 2.30 -8.30 5.81
N VAL A 191 2.73 -7.38 4.94
CA VAL A 191 4.13 -6.92 4.86
C VAL A 191 4.57 -6.30 6.19
N ARG A 192 3.73 -5.46 6.81
CA ARG A 192 4.03 -4.82 8.10
C ARG A 192 4.15 -5.85 9.24
N ALA A 193 3.28 -6.84 9.28
CA ALA A 193 3.21 -7.81 10.38
C ALA A 193 4.26 -8.92 10.29
N LYS A 194 4.59 -9.37 9.07
CA LYS A 194 5.48 -10.53 8.85
C LYS A 194 6.84 -10.19 8.26
N ALA A 195 7.06 -8.92 7.86
CA ALA A 195 8.24 -8.50 7.09
C ALA A 195 8.47 -9.36 5.83
N ASP A 196 7.39 -9.88 5.24
CA ASP A 196 7.46 -10.67 4.01
C ASP A 196 7.39 -9.74 2.79
N TYR A 197 8.55 -9.28 2.34
CA TYR A 197 8.68 -8.40 1.18
C TYR A 197 8.60 -9.13 -0.17
N GLN A 198 8.45 -10.46 -0.19
CA GLN A 198 8.33 -11.23 -1.43
C GLN A 198 6.90 -11.25 -1.97
N GLN A 199 5.93 -10.92 -1.14
CA GLN A 199 4.54 -10.78 -1.55
C GLN A 199 4.42 -9.72 -2.65
N ARG A 200 3.58 -10.00 -3.65
CA ARG A 200 3.29 -9.06 -4.74
C ARG A 200 1.79 -8.86 -4.84
N VAL A 201 1.39 -7.61 -5.07
CA VAL A 201 -0.01 -7.28 -5.31
C VAL A 201 -0.32 -7.49 -6.78
N PRO A 202 -1.37 -8.26 -7.14
CA PRO A 202 -1.74 -8.46 -8.53
C PRO A 202 -2.09 -7.13 -9.21
N PRO A 203 -1.88 -7.01 -10.53
CA PRO A 203 -2.35 -5.85 -11.28
C PRO A 203 -3.88 -5.87 -11.36
N LEU A 204 -4.52 -5.31 -10.34
CA LEU A 204 -5.97 -5.21 -10.20
C LEU A 204 -6.42 -3.78 -10.48
N GLY A 205 -7.37 -3.63 -11.40
CA GLY A 205 -7.94 -2.33 -11.80
C GLY A 205 -7.37 -1.80 -13.13
N SER A 206 -7.93 -0.68 -13.57
CA SER A 206 -7.41 0.12 -14.68
C SER A 206 -7.06 1.52 -14.13
N ASN A 207 -6.02 2.15 -14.68
CA ASN A 207 -5.57 3.51 -14.35
C ASN A 207 -4.77 3.65 -13.04
N GLU A 208 -5.16 4.57 -12.16
CA GLU A 208 -4.38 5.03 -11.01
C GLU A 208 -4.16 3.94 -9.97
N ILE A 209 -5.14 3.06 -9.76
CA ILE A 209 -5.00 1.95 -8.80
C ILE A 209 -4.00 0.91 -9.29
N ALA A 210 -4.01 0.61 -10.59
CA ALA A 210 -3.01 -0.26 -11.20
C ALA A 210 -1.60 0.36 -11.11
N ARG A 211 -1.50 1.68 -11.34
CA ARG A 211 -0.24 2.43 -11.13
C ARG A 211 0.22 2.37 -9.68
N LEU A 212 -0.68 2.55 -8.71
CA LEU A 212 -0.37 2.46 -7.29
C LEU A 212 0.10 1.06 -6.89
N GLY A 213 -0.58 0.01 -7.37
CA GLY A 213 -0.14 -1.37 -7.16
C GLY A 213 1.23 -1.65 -7.76
N LYS A 214 1.53 -1.08 -8.94
CA LYS A 214 2.86 -1.17 -9.55
C LYS A 214 3.92 -0.47 -8.70
N SER A 215 3.69 0.78 -8.28
CA SER A 215 4.63 1.52 -7.44
C SER A 215 4.83 0.87 -6.07
N PHE A 216 3.79 0.25 -5.51
CA PHE A 216 3.90 -0.55 -4.29
C PHE A 216 4.81 -1.77 -4.51
N ASN A 217 4.63 -2.52 -5.61
CA ASN A 217 5.51 -3.65 -5.95
C ASN A 217 6.95 -3.19 -6.22
N GLU A 218 7.16 -2.04 -6.88
CA GLU A 218 8.49 -1.45 -7.11
C GLU A 218 9.17 -1.08 -5.77
N MET A 219 8.42 -0.51 -4.83
CA MET A 219 8.91 -0.22 -3.46
C MET A 219 9.30 -1.50 -2.72
N LEU A 220 8.46 -2.54 -2.76
CA LEU A 220 8.78 -3.83 -2.12
C LEU A 220 10.05 -4.45 -2.71
N GLY A 221 10.22 -4.38 -4.04
CA GLY A 221 11.44 -4.84 -4.69
C GLY A 221 12.70 -4.07 -4.24
N ALA A 222 12.59 -2.74 -4.10
CA ALA A 222 13.71 -1.93 -3.61
C ALA A 222 14.07 -2.21 -2.13
N ILE A 223 13.07 -2.50 -1.29
CA ILE A 223 13.29 -2.87 0.12
C ILE A 223 13.98 -4.25 0.20
N GLU A 224 13.48 -5.23 -0.56
CA GLU A 224 14.05 -6.57 -0.64
C GLU A 224 15.53 -6.53 -1.09
N GLU A 225 15.83 -5.76 -2.13
CA GLU A 225 17.21 -5.57 -2.62
C GLU A 225 18.10 -4.92 -1.55
N ARG A 226 17.60 -3.91 -0.85
CA ARG A 226 18.34 -3.24 0.22
C ARG A 226 18.63 -4.17 1.39
N GLU A 227 17.67 -4.98 1.81
CA GLU A 227 17.86 -5.95 2.89
C GLU A 227 18.87 -7.02 2.50
N HIS A 228 18.78 -7.53 1.27
CA HIS A 228 19.74 -8.51 0.75
C HIS A 228 21.16 -7.96 0.68
N ASN A 229 21.32 -6.71 0.23
CA ASN A 229 22.61 -6.03 0.19
C ASN A 229 23.18 -5.79 1.59
N LEU A 230 22.36 -5.37 2.56
CA LEU A 230 22.78 -5.22 3.96
C LEU A 230 23.21 -6.55 4.57
N ARG A 231 22.44 -7.62 4.34
CA ARG A 231 22.80 -8.97 4.81
C ARG A 231 24.10 -9.45 4.17
N ARG A 232 24.28 -9.26 2.85
CA ARG A 232 25.53 -9.58 2.15
C ARG A 232 26.72 -8.83 2.73
N LEU A 233 26.57 -7.53 2.99
CA LEU A 233 27.65 -6.72 3.56
C LEU A 233 28.00 -7.19 4.97
N ASN A 234 27.00 -7.47 5.83
CA ASN A 234 27.22 -8.01 7.17
C ASN A 234 27.95 -9.35 7.14
N VAL A 235 27.51 -10.29 6.29
CA VAL A 235 28.16 -11.61 6.16
C VAL A 235 29.57 -11.45 5.62
N PHE A 236 29.80 -10.58 4.64
CA PHE A 236 31.12 -10.29 4.10
C PHE A 236 32.06 -9.70 5.16
N GLN A 237 31.59 -8.72 5.94
CA GLN A 237 32.34 -8.13 7.04
C GLN A 237 32.69 -9.18 8.11
N GLN A 238 31.74 -10.02 8.52
CA GLN A 238 32.00 -11.12 9.46
C GLN A 238 33.04 -12.10 8.89
N THR A 239 32.89 -12.50 7.63
CA THR A 239 33.82 -13.42 6.97
C THR A 239 35.23 -12.82 6.87
N LEU A 240 35.37 -11.54 6.57
CA LEU A 240 36.67 -10.86 6.56
C LEU A 240 37.32 -10.85 7.95
N LEU A 241 36.54 -10.55 9.00
CA LEU A 241 37.04 -10.55 10.38
C LEU A 241 37.44 -11.96 10.86
N GLU A 242 36.72 -13.00 10.43
CA GLU A 242 36.97 -14.39 10.80
C GLU A 242 38.08 -15.07 9.98
N SER A 243 38.26 -14.67 8.71
CA SER A 243 39.29 -15.22 7.81
C SER A 243 40.63 -14.50 7.90
N ALA A 244 40.71 -13.38 8.62
CA ALA A 244 41.96 -12.69 8.85
C ALA A 244 42.94 -13.62 9.60
N ALA A 245 44.12 -13.86 9.00
CA ALA A 245 45.23 -14.54 9.67
C ALA A 245 45.75 -13.75 10.89
N TYR A 246 45.34 -12.49 11.02
CA TYR A 246 45.68 -11.60 12.10
C TYR A 246 44.60 -11.65 13.18
N ALA A 247 45.04 -11.70 14.43
CA ALA A 247 44.18 -11.45 15.57
C ALA A 247 43.80 -9.97 15.59
N ILE A 248 42.50 -9.68 15.66
CA ILE A 248 41.93 -8.33 15.63
C ILE A 248 41.21 -8.09 16.94
N ILE A 249 41.62 -7.03 17.63
CA ILE A 249 41.11 -6.66 18.95
C ILE A 249 40.82 -5.18 18.92
N SER A 250 39.60 -4.78 19.19
CA SER A 250 39.26 -3.35 19.30
C SER A 250 38.80 -2.99 20.70
N THR A 251 39.07 -1.74 21.08
CA THR A 251 38.73 -1.18 22.38
C THR A 251 37.92 0.10 22.24
N ASP A 252 37.28 0.53 23.32
CA ASP A 252 36.82 1.91 23.49
C ASP A 252 37.99 2.88 23.74
N ASP A 253 37.65 4.15 23.97
CA ASP A 253 38.57 5.25 24.30
C ASP A 253 39.31 5.05 25.64
N LYS A 254 38.83 4.15 26.50
CA LYS A 254 39.41 3.82 27.80
C LYS A 254 40.21 2.51 27.80
N GLY A 255 40.32 1.85 26.64
CA GLY A 255 41.06 0.60 26.50
C GLY A 255 40.32 -0.65 26.97
N ILE A 256 38.98 -0.60 27.09
CA ILE A 256 38.13 -1.77 27.35
C ILE A 256 37.76 -2.43 26.01
N ILE A 257 37.93 -3.74 25.93
CA ILE A 257 37.73 -4.51 24.70
C ILE A 257 36.24 -4.49 24.27
N ASN A 258 35.97 -4.14 23.01
CA ASN A 258 34.63 -4.17 22.41
C ASN A 258 34.46 -5.24 21.33
N SER A 259 35.56 -5.71 20.72
CA SER A 259 35.56 -6.80 19.73
C SER A 259 36.80 -7.65 19.88
N PHE A 260 36.64 -8.95 19.64
CA PHE A 260 37.68 -9.96 19.77
C PHE A 260 37.40 -11.06 18.75
N ASN A 261 38.16 -11.09 17.64
CA ASN A 261 37.88 -12.04 16.55
C ASN A 261 38.38 -13.46 16.86
N LEU A 262 37.96 -14.45 16.07
CA LEU A 262 38.30 -15.86 16.24
C LEU A 262 39.82 -16.12 16.20
N ALA A 263 40.57 -15.35 15.41
CA ALA A 263 42.03 -15.44 15.39
C ALA A 263 42.66 -15.00 16.73
N ALA A 264 42.11 -13.97 17.38
CA ALA A 264 42.54 -13.53 18.71
C ALA A 264 42.21 -14.59 19.79
N GLU A 265 41.05 -15.24 19.71
CA GLU A 265 40.71 -16.36 20.61
C GLU A 265 41.70 -17.50 20.50
N ARG A 266 42.09 -17.88 19.28
CA ARG A 266 43.07 -18.93 19.02
C ARG A 266 44.47 -18.54 19.49
N LEU A 267 44.88 -17.29 19.26
CA LEU A 267 46.21 -16.79 19.61
C LEU A 267 46.40 -16.63 21.12
N LEU A 268 45.36 -16.19 21.84
CA LEU A 268 45.47 -15.81 23.25
C LEU A 268 44.85 -16.83 24.22
N GLY A 269 43.98 -17.72 23.73
CA GLY A 269 43.33 -18.78 24.53
C GLY A 269 42.16 -18.32 25.38
N TYR A 270 41.70 -17.07 25.17
CA TYR A 270 40.49 -16.53 25.79
C TYR A 270 39.32 -16.62 24.81
N GLN A 271 38.11 -16.84 25.33
CA GLN A 271 36.89 -16.68 24.55
C GLN A 271 36.46 -15.21 24.56
N ALA A 272 35.84 -14.74 23.48
CA ALA A 272 35.41 -13.35 23.33
C ALA A 272 34.48 -12.92 24.49
N ASN A 273 33.61 -13.80 24.96
CA ASN A 273 32.71 -13.53 26.09
C ASN A 273 33.42 -13.40 27.45
N GLU A 274 34.67 -13.84 27.59
CA GLU A 274 35.46 -13.70 28.81
C GLU A 274 36.14 -12.33 28.91
N VAL A 275 36.34 -11.65 27.77
CA VAL A 275 37.18 -10.44 27.69
C VAL A 275 36.45 -9.19 27.22
N ILE A 276 35.44 -9.33 26.34
CA ILE A 276 34.66 -8.19 25.82
C ILE A 276 33.92 -7.51 26.97
N GLY A 277 34.09 -6.19 27.10
CA GLY A 277 33.47 -5.33 28.10
C GLY A 277 34.05 -5.45 29.50
N LEU A 278 35.02 -6.34 29.73
CA LEU A 278 35.52 -6.69 31.06
C LEU A 278 37.00 -6.39 31.26
N HIS A 279 37.81 -6.58 30.21
CA HIS A 279 39.26 -6.51 30.31
C HIS A 279 39.87 -5.53 29.31
N SER A 280 41.12 -5.16 29.58
CA SER A 280 41.98 -4.37 28.70
C SER A 280 43.03 -5.27 28.04
N PRO A 281 43.52 -4.93 26.83
CA PRO A 281 44.56 -5.71 26.16
C PRO A 281 45.87 -5.91 26.95
N LEU A 282 46.09 -5.13 28.01
CA LEU A 282 47.20 -5.31 28.95
C LEU A 282 47.23 -6.70 29.62
N LEU A 283 46.09 -7.40 29.67
CA LEU A 283 45.94 -8.70 30.34
C LEU A 283 46.95 -9.75 29.84
N TRP A 284 47.22 -9.75 28.54
CA TRP A 284 48.09 -10.74 27.89
C TRP A 284 49.43 -10.14 27.45
N HIS A 285 49.79 -8.94 27.88
CA HIS A 285 51.14 -8.43 27.63
C HIS A 285 52.08 -8.88 28.76
N ASP A 286 53.33 -9.18 28.40
CA ASP A 286 54.39 -9.38 29.39
C ASP A 286 54.61 -8.07 30.18
N GLN A 287 54.31 -8.12 31.48
CA GLN A 287 54.39 -6.96 32.37
C GLN A 287 55.82 -6.46 32.54
N ASP A 288 56.81 -7.35 32.51
CA ASP A 288 58.23 -6.98 32.61
C ASP A 288 58.68 -6.23 31.35
N GLU A 289 58.15 -6.62 30.19
CA GLU A 289 58.41 -5.95 28.92
C GLU A 289 57.74 -4.57 28.87
N ILE A 290 56.48 -4.46 29.30
CA ILE A 290 55.78 -3.17 29.42
C ILE A 290 56.56 -2.22 30.33
N ALA A 291 56.97 -2.68 31.52
CA ALA A 291 57.71 -1.85 32.47
C ALA A 291 59.04 -1.34 31.89
N ARG A 292 59.78 -2.23 31.21
CA ARG A 292 61.05 -1.88 30.56
C ARG A 292 60.87 -0.84 29.45
N ARG A 293 59.87 -1.03 28.58
CA ARG A 293 59.60 -0.10 27.47
C ARG A 293 59.04 1.23 27.95
N SER A 294 58.24 1.24 29.02
CA SER A 294 57.77 2.47 29.66
C SER A 294 58.93 3.34 30.14
N GLN A 295 59.94 2.74 30.80
CA GLN A 295 61.15 3.46 31.24
C GLN A 295 61.97 4.00 30.06
N GLN A 296 62.17 3.20 29.01
CA GLN A 296 62.90 3.64 27.81
C GLN A 296 62.20 4.78 27.06
N LEU A 297 60.87 4.81 27.11
CA LEU A 297 60.08 5.85 26.45
C LEU A 297 60.15 7.18 27.22
N ASP A 298 60.12 7.13 28.55
CA ASP A 298 60.28 8.30 29.43
C ASP A 298 61.61 9.02 29.17
N GLU A 299 62.71 8.26 29.07
CA GLU A 299 64.04 8.80 28.77
C GLU A 299 64.13 9.47 27.39
N LYS A 300 63.36 8.99 26.40
CA LYS A 300 63.42 9.49 25.01
C LYS A 300 62.45 10.63 24.70
N LEU A 301 61.27 10.66 25.34
CA LEU A 301 60.19 11.59 25.00
C LEU A 301 60.02 12.77 25.97
N LEU A 302 60.75 12.83 27.09
CA LEU A 302 60.70 13.94 28.07
C LEU A 302 59.27 14.29 28.50
N LYS A 303 58.39 13.27 28.58
CA LYS A 303 56.97 13.39 28.97
C LYS A 303 56.70 12.46 30.16
N PRO A 304 55.80 12.82 31.08
CA PRO A 304 55.56 12.04 32.29
C PRO A 304 55.10 10.61 31.98
N LEU A 305 55.45 9.67 32.89
CA LEU A 305 55.14 8.24 32.83
C LEU A 305 53.77 7.94 32.20
N VAL A 306 53.81 7.51 30.94
CA VAL A 306 52.65 6.94 30.27
C VAL A 306 52.50 5.50 30.79
N SER A 307 51.42 5.25 31.51
CA SER A 307 51.16 3.97 32.18
C SER A 307 50.06 3.18 31.48
N GLY A 308 50.19 1.85 31.47
CA GLY A 308 49.15 0.96 30.99
C GLY A 308 48.86 1.10 29.49
N PHE A 309 47.58 1.26 29.13
CA PHE A 309 47.11 1.16 27.74
C PHE A 309 47.58 2.34 26.88
N ASP A 310 47.74 3.52 27.48
CA ASP A 310 48.23 4.72 26.80
C ASP A 310 49.67 4.55 26.27
N LEU A 311 50.46 3.66 26.88
CA LEU A 311 51.81 3.33 26.42
C LEU A 311 51.76 2.65 25.05
N LEU A 312 50.85 1.69 24.89
CA LEU A 312 50.70 0.91 23.66
C LEU A 312 50.27 1.79 22.49
N VAL A 313 49.38 2.75 22.76
CA VAL A 313 48.92 3.74 21.77
C VAL A 313 50.05 4.68 21.35
N ASN A 314 50.82 5.21 22.31
CA ASN A 314 51.90 6.17 22.01
C ASN A 314 53.08 5.52 21.27
N LEU A 315 53.47 4.29 21.64
CA LEU A 315 54.54 3.54 20.98
C LEU A 315 54.21 3.28 19.51
N ALA A 316 52.98 2.83 19.23
CA ALA A 316 52.53 2.53 17.87
C ALA A 316 52.48 3.77 16.95
N GLN A 317 52.24 4.97 17.49
CA GLN A 317 52.19 6.21 16.70
C GLN A 317 53.57 6.77 16.33
N HIS A 318 54.62 6.47 17.12
CA HIS A 318 55.92 7.15 16.99
C HIS A 318 57.06 6.27 16.45
N TRP A 319 56.93 4.93 16.44
CA TRP A 319 58.00 4.01 16.00
C TRP A 319 57.50 2.93 15.01
N PRO A 320 57.45 3.20 13.69
CA PRO A 320 56.69 2.34 12.77
C PRO A 320 57.36 1.04 12.28
N SER A 321 58.64 0.77 12.51
CA SER A 321 59.35 -0.10 11.55
C SER A 321 60.36 -1.14 12.06
N GLU A 322 60.45 -1.46 13.35
CA GLU A 322 61.17 -2.67 13.84
C GLU A 322 60.79 -3.03 15.30
N ASP A 323 60.42 -2.03 16.11
CA ASP A 323 60.10 -2.19 17.54
C ASP A 323 58.64 -2.61 17.85
N ASN A 324 57.86 -3.00 16.84
CA ASN A 324 56.46 -3.41 17.02
C ASN A 324 56.29 -4.89 17.35
N GLU A 325 57.40 -5.61 17.56
CA GLU A 325 57.37 -6.95 18.18
C GLU A 325 57.06 -6.83 19.67
N TRP A 326 56.18 -7.66 20.20
CA TRP A 326 55.81 -7.76 21.61
C TRP A 326 55.74 -9.21 22.04
N THR A 327 55.88 -9.46 23.34
CA THR A 327 55.65 -10.79 23.92
C THR A 327 54.25 -10.84 24.51
N PHE A 328 53.37 -11.61 23.88
CA PHE A 328 52.07 -11.92 24.43
C PHE A 328 52.13 -13.17 25.31
N VAL A 329 51.31 -13.20 26.35
CA VAL A 329 51.18 -14.32 27.30
C VAL A 329 49.79 -14.91 27.11
N HIS A 330 49.77 -16.11 26.52
CA HIS A 330 48.56 -16.90 26.37
C HIS A 330 47.98 -17.28 27.75
N LYS A 331 46.67 -17.55 27.83
CA LYS A 331 45.96 -17.93 29.08
C LYS A 331 46.60 -19.09 29.85
N ASN A 332 47.31 -19.99 29.16
CA ASN A 332 48.04 -21.13 29.73
C ASN A 332 49.46 -20.78 30.23
N GLY A 333 49.90 -19.52 30.11
CA GLY A 333 51.23 -19.04 30.47
C GLY A 333 52.29 -19.09 29.36
N GLN A 334 51.95 -19.62 28.17
CA GLN A 334 52.87 -19.65 27.04
C GLN A 334 53.17 -18.24 26.53
N ARG A 335 54.46 -17.94 26.32
CA ARG A 335 54.91 -16.69 25.72
C ARG A 335 54.94 -16.83 24.20
N ILE A 336 54.28 -15.91 23.51
CA ILE A 336 54.11 -15.90 22.06
C ILE A 336 54.69 -14.58 21.54
N PRO A 337 55.74 -14.61 20.71
CA PRO A 337 56.21 -13.40 20.06
C PRO A 337 55.19 -12.97 19.00
N VAL A 338 54.78 -11.71 19.04
CA VAL A 338 53.80 -11.16 18.10
C VAL A 338 54.26 -9.84 17.52
N SER A 339 53.78 -9.47 16.33
CA SER A 339 53.84 -8.10 15.84
C SER A 339 52.49 -7.42 16.10
N LEU A 340 52.48 -6.33 16.86
CA LEU A 340 51.28 -5.56 17.20
C LEU A 340 51.29 -4.21 16.48
N THR A 341 50.24 -3.90 15.75
CA THR A 341 49.97 -2.57 15.19
C THR A 341 48.69 -2.01 15.79
N VAL A 342 48.75 -0.81 16.37
CA VAL A 342 47.59 -0.14 16.98
C VAL A 342 47.21 1.08 16.13
N THR A 343 45.95 1.17 15.72
CA THR A 343 45.41 2.29 14.93
C THR A 343 44.24 2.93 15.67
N PRO A 344 44.19 4.27 15.83
CA PRO A 344 43.04 4.94 16.43
C PRO A 344 41.83 4.90 15.50
N MET A 345 40.65 4.68 16.07
CA MET A 345 39.37 4.86 15.39
C MET A 345 38.88 6.28 15.62
N LEU A 346 38.51 6.98 14.55
CA LEU A 346 38.03 8.36 14.60
C LEU A 346 36.53 8.43 14.28
N ASN A 347 35.81 9.35 14.92
CA ASN A 347 34.45 9.71 14.50
C ASN A 347 34.47 10.74 13.37
N GLU A 348 33.28 11.16 12.91
CA GLU A 348 33.11 12.18 11.86
C GLU A 348 33.70 13.56 12.23
N ASN A 349 34.05 13.80 13.50
CA ASN A 349 34.63 15.05 14.00
C ASN A 349 36.14 14.91 14.31
N ASP A 350 36.83 13.89 13.77
CA ASP A 350 38.24 13.58 14.04
C ASP A 350 38.57 13.31 15.52
N GLN A 351 37.59 12.95 16.34
CA GLN A 351 37.81 12.56 17.73
C GLN A 351 38.00 11.04 17.84
N ILE A 352 38.95 10.63 18.67
CA ILE A 352 39.23 9.21 18.92
C ILE A 352 38.05 8.58 19.67
N THR A 353 37.44 7.55 19.09
CA THR A 353 36.36 6.76 19.69
C THR A 353 36.84 5.43 20.28
N GLY A 354 38.06 5.04 19.96
CA GLY A 354 38.68 3.80 20.42
C GLY A 354 39.88 3.43 19.59
N PHE A 355 40.34 2.18 19.71
CA PHE A 355 41.54 1.70 19.04
C PHE A 355 41.32 0.30 18.46
N VAL A 356 42.01 0.00 17.37
CA VAL A 356 42.07 -1.35 16.77
C VAL A 356 43.52 -1.82 16.82
N GLY A 357 43.75 -2.96 17.46
CA GLY A 357 44.99 -3.71 17.44
C GLY A 357 44.93 -4.84 16.42
N LEU A 358 45.89 -4.86 15.49
CA LEU A 358 46.17 -5.98 14.60
C LEU A 358 47.40 -6.72 15.12
N VAL A 359 47.26 -8.03 15.33
CA VAL A 359 48.28 -8.87 15.96
C VAL A 359 48.63 -10.03 15.03
N TYR A 360 49.91 -10.19 14.74
CA TYR A 360 50.45 -11.28 13.95
C TYR A 360 51.35 -12.19 14.79
N ASP A 361 51.17 -13.50 14.72
CA ASP A 361 52.02 -14.46 15.40
C ASP A 361 53.37 -14.62 14.68
N LEU A 362 54.46 -14.34 15.38
CA LEU A 362 55.83 -14.47 14.87
C LEU A 362 56.49 -15.80 15.24
N SER A 363 55.78 -16.73 15.90
CA SER A 363 56.34 -17.99 16.39
C SER A 363 56.99 -18.81 15.26
N GLU A 364 56.26 -19.04 14.16
CA GLU A 364 56.76 -19.80 13.00
C GLU A 364 57.94 -19.08 12.33
N HIS A 365 57.85 -17.74 12.23
CA HIS A 365 58.90 -16.92 11.65
C HIS A 365 60.21 -17.01 12.46
N LYS A 366 60.12 -16.84 13.79
CA LYS A 366 61.27 -16.93 14.70
C LYS A 366 61.83 -18.35 14.76
N GLN A 367 60.99 -19.38 14.71
CA GLN A 367 61.44 -20.78 14.69
C GLN A 367 62.22 -21.10 13.41
N THR A 368 61.70 -20.69 12.25
CA THR A 368 62.38 -20.85 10.96
C THR A 368 63.70 -20.08 10.93
N GLN A 369 63.69 -18.83 11.42
CA GLN A 369 64.90 -18.02 11.50
C GLN A 369 65.95 -18.65 12.44
N HIS A 370 65.52 -19.22 13.57
CA HIS A 370 66.41 -19.92 14.49
C HIS A 370 67.00 -21.19 13.86
N GLN A 371 66.19 -21.99 13.15
CA GLN A 371 66.66 -23.17 12.42
C GLN A 371 67.68 -22.82 11.33
N LEU A 372 67.42 -21.77 10.55
CA LEU A 372 68.37 -21.29 9.53
C LEU A 372 69.68 -20.81 10.16
N LYS A 373 69.62 -20.07 11.28
CA LYS A 373 70.82 -19.65 12.02
C LYS A 373 71.61 -20.84 12.55
N LEU A 374 70.93 -21.84 13.10
CA LEU A 374 71.58 -23.05 13.62
C LEU A 374 72.22 -23.87 12.50
N LEU A 375 71.54 -24.02 11.36
CA LEU A 375 72.08 -24.72 10.19
C LEU A 375 73.31 -24.00 9.63
N SER A 376 73.20 -22.68 9.44
CA SER A 376 74.32 -21.84 8.99
C SER A 376 75.53 -21.96 9.94
N PHE A 377 75.28 -21.87 11.25
CA PHE A 377 76.32 -22.06 12.27
C PHE A 377 76.95 -23.45 12.20
N ALA A 378 76.14 -24.51 12.05
CA ALA A 378 76.64 -25.87 11.96
C ALA A 378 77.54 -26.06 10.73
N LEU A 379 77.10 -25.60 9.55
CA LEU A 379 77.87 -25.64 8.30
C LEU A 379 79.20 -24.88 8.42
N ASP A 380 79.20 -23.73 9.10
CA ASP A 380 80.40 -22.92 9.35
C ASP A 380 81.39 -23.58 10.32
N LYS A 381 80.95 -24.51 11.17
CA LYS A 381 81.82 -25.21 12.14
C LYS A 381 82.37 -26.55 11.64
N VAL A 382 81.89 -27.05 10.50
CA VAL A 382 82.41 -28.27 9.87
C VAL A 382 83.82 -28.01 9.33
N LYS A 383 84.75 -28.95 9.59
CA LYS A 383 86.17 -28.84 9.15
C LYS A 383 86.38 -29.09 7.66
N GLU A 384 85.43 -29.75 7.00
CA GLU A 384 85.44 -29.94 5.56
C GLU A 384 85.07 -28.65 4.82
N THR A 385 85.65 -28.50 3.63
CA THR A 385 85.37 -27.39 2.72
C THR A 385 83.99 -27.61 2.11
N ILE A 386 83.03 -26.74 2.43
CA ILE A 386 81.68 -26.78 1.87
C ILE A 386 81.47 -25.50 1.06
N PHE A 387 81.12 -25.67 -0.21
CA PHE A 387 80.71 -24.58 -1.07
C PHE A 387 79.56 -25.03 -1.97
N LEU A 388 78.72 -24.08 -2.34
CA LEU A 388 77.59 -24.27 -3.24
C LEU A 388 77.83 -23.35 -4.45
N MET A 389 77.69 -23.87 -5.66
CA MET A 389 77.83 -23.10 -6.89
C MET A 389 76.54 -23.19 -7.71
N ASN A 390 76.28 -22.17 -8.51
CA ASN A 390 75.20 -22.22 -9.48
C ASN A 390 75.62 -23.12 -10.66
N GLU A 391 74.69 -23.92 -11.21
CA GLU A 391 74.97 -24.76 -12.39
C GLU A 391 75.33 -23.92 -13.63
N ASN A 392 74.80 -22.69 -13.72
CA ASN A 392 74.94 -21.83 -14.89
C ASN A 392 75.89 -20.64 -14.69
N ASP A 393 76.51 -20.49 -13.53
CA ASP A 393 77.33 -19.33 -13.19
C ASP A 393 78.57 -19.76 -12.38
N PRO A 394 79.80 -19.41 -12.77
CA PRO A 394 81.01 -19.84 -12.06
C PRO A 394 81.20 -19.24 -10.66
N TYR A 395 80.23 -18.50 -10.12
CA TYR A 395 80.31 -17.91 -8.78
C TYR A 395 79.80 -18.86 -7.68
N PHE A 396 80.42 -18.76 -6.50
CA PHE A 396 79.95 -19.46 -5.32
C PHE A 396 78.70 -18.78 -4.75
N LEU A 397 77.62 -19.54 -4.63
CA LEU A 397 76.37 -19.11 -4.01
C LEU A 397 76.46 -19.12 -2.48
N TYR A 398 77.31 -20.00 -1.94
CA TYR A 398 77.60 -20.10 -0.51
C TYR A 398 78.99 -20.72 -0.32
N VAL A 399 79.76 -20.22 0.65
CA VAL A 399 80.98 -20.87 1.14
C VAL A 399 80.98 -20.87 2.66
N ASN A 400 81.36 -21.98 3.28
CA ASN A 400 81.55 -22.05 4.73
C ASN A 400 82.92 -21.49 5.15
N GLN A 401 83.12 -21.27 6.46
CA GLN A 401 84.38 -20.72 6.98
C GLN A 401 85.62 -21.57 6.63
N SER A 402 85.49 -22.89 6.64
CA SER A 402 86.59 -23.81 6.30
C SER A 402 87.01 -23.71 4.83
N ALA A 403 86.04 -23.56 3.91
CA ALA A 403 86.31 -23.35 2.49
C ALA A 403 87.06 -22.04 2.23
N ALA A 404 86.63 -20.95 2.87
CA ALA A 404 87.29 -19.65 2.80
C ALA A 404 88.76 -19.74 3.26
N LEU A 405 89.01 -20.39 4.41
CA LEU A 405 90.37 -20.60 4.93
C LEU A 405 91.23 -21.51 4.04
N ALA A 406 90.66 -22.58 3.50
CA ALA A 406 91.38 -23.53 2.65
C ALA A 406 91.75 -22.93 1.29
N LEU A 407 90.88 -22.08 0.73
CA LEU A 407 91.10 -21.39 -0.54
C LEU A 407 91.92 -20.11 -0.38
N GLY A 408 92.04 -19.57 0.84
CA GLY A 408 92.85 -18.39 1.15
C GLY A 408 92.18 -17.05 0.84
N TYR A 409 90.85 -17.03 0.69
CA TYR A 409 90.06 -15.83 0.38
C TYR A 409 88.98 -15.57 1.44
N SER A 410 88.48 -14.35 1.54
CA SER A 410 87.35 -14.04 2.42
C SER A 410 86.05 -14.63 1.86
N ARG A 411 85.03 -14.80 2.72
CA ARG A 411 83.71 -15.23 2.25
C ARG A 411 83.11 -14.22 1.28
N GLU A 412 83.26 -12.92 1.54
CA GLU A 412 82.75 -11.89 0.63
C GLU A 412 83.47 -11.91 -0.72
N GLU A 413 84.76 -12.23 -0.78
CA GLU A 413 85.51 -12.35 -2.03
C GLU A 413 85.08 -13.57 -2.87
N LEU A 414 84.66 -14.65 -2.20
CA LEU A 414 84.22 -15.89 -2.86
C LEU A 414 82.74 -15.86 -3.27
N THR A 415 81.86 -15.24 -2.47
CA THR A 415 80.42 -15.15 -2.77
C THR A 415 80.00 -13.84 -3.42
N GLY A 416 80.86 -12.81 -3.36
CA GLY A 416 80.65 -11.54 -4.05
C GLY A 416 81.26 -11.61 -5.45
N GLY A 417 80.41 -11.58 -6.47
CA GLY A 417 80.90 -11.29 -7.82
C GLY A 417 81.66 -9.98 -7.79
N MET A 418 82.92 -9.98 -8.23
CA MET A 418 83.66 -8.74 -8.49
C MET A 418 82.83 -7.87 -9.43
N GLY A 419 82.30 -6.77 -8.90
CA GLY A 419 81.87 -5.62 -9.70
C GLY A 419 83.07 -4.80 -10.11
#